data_AF-A0A7W3YUF6-F1
#
_entry.id   AF-A0A7W3YUF6-F1
#
_cell.length_a   1.000
_cell.length_b   1.000
_cell.length_c   1.000
_cell.angle_alpha   90.00
_cell.angle_beta   90.00
_cell.angle_gamma   90.00
#
_symmetry.space_group_name_H-M   'P 1'
#
loop_
_entity.id
_entity.type
_entity.pdbx_description
1 polymer ?
#
loop_
_entity_poly.entity_id
_entity_poly.type
_entity_poly.pdbx_seq_one_letter_code
_entity_poly.pdbx_strand_id
1 'polypeptide(L)'
;MQCPDSSFEQFLERFSSQISVQETATADPLLTSQVNPDAQPEPVVETRSVPLAEVTWPVMPDLRQARRAGREVQIHGEEDTRVVTVRTPDTSDQQRYHFQRQPCWTLVKREDQSI
;
A
#
# COMPACT_ATOMS: atom_id res chain seq x y z
N MET A 1 -10.14 -3.64 22.64
CA MET A 1 -10.47 -3.11 21.29
C MET A 1 -10.26 -4.24 20.31
N GLN A 2 -11.32 -4.74 19.67
CA GLN A 2 -11.24 -5.83 18.70
C GLN A 2 -11.04 -5.24 17.31
N CYS A 3 -10.02 -5.71 16.59
CA CYS A 3 -9.95 -5.47 15.17
C CYS A 3 -11.12 -6.17 14.51
N PRO A 4 -11.87 -5.49 13.62
CA PRO A 4 -13.03 -6.09 12.97
C PRO A 4 -12.65 -7.31 12.13
N ASP A 5 -11.41 -7.36 11.65
CA ASP A 5 -10.91 -8.41 10.79
C ASP A 5 -10.02 -9.39 11.56
N SER A 6 -10.34 -10.68 11.45
CA SER A 6 -9.63 -11.78 12.10
C SER A 6 -8.34 -12.18 11.37
N SER A 7 -8.23 -11.87 10.08
CA SER A 7 -7.04 -12.12 9.25
C SER A 7 -6.66 -10.92 8.40
N PHE A 8 -5.39 -10.85 7.98
CA PHE A 8 -4.90 -9.80 7.10
C PHE A 8 -5.59 -9.80 5.73
N GLU A 9 -5.88 -10.97 5.16
CA GLU A 9 -6.52 -11.03 3.84
C GLU A 9 -7.94 -10.44 3.86
N GLN A 10 -8.74 -10.72 4.90
CA GLN A 10 -10.08 -10.13 5.04
C GLN A 10 -10.02 -8.61 5.20
N PHE A 11 -9.09 -8.13 6.03
CA PHE A 11 -8.80 -6.72 6.16
C PHE A 11 -8.44 -6.11 4.80
N LEU A 12 -7.51 -6.73 4.06
CA LEU A 12 -7.00 -6.22 2.80
C LEU A 12 -8.09 -6.17 1.71
N GLU A 13 -8.98 -7.17 1.67
CA GLU A 13 -10.14 -7.14 0.76
C GLU A 13 -11.06 -5.97 1.07
N ARG A 14 -11.31 -5.67 2.35
CA ARG A 14 -12.13 -4.51 2.74
C ARG A 14 -11.41 -3.19 2.52
N PHE A 15 -10.12 -3.12 2.86
CA PHE A 15 -9.26 -1.96 2.64
C PHE A 15 -9.23 -1.59 1.16
N SER A 16 -8.91 -2.53 0.28
CA SER A 16 -8.85 -2.25 -1.16
C SER A 16 -10.21 -1.91 -1.80
N SER A 17 -11.32 -2.36 -1.23
CA SER A 17 -12.66 -2.10 -1.77
C SER A 17 -13.37 -0.86 -1.20
N GLN A 18 -12.95 -0.33 -0.05
CA GLN A 18 -13.64 0.77 0.65
C GLN A 18 -12.68 1.89 1.04
N ILE A 19 -12.84 3.07 0.42
CA ILE A 19 -12.01 4.26 0.70
C ILE A 19 -12.06 4.66 2.18
N SER A 20 -13.23 4.61 2.82
CA SER A 20 -13.36 4.94 4.25
C SER A 20 -12.57 4.01 5.18
N VAL A 21 -12.42 2.73 4.80
CA VAL A 21 -11.54 1.79 5.49
C VAL A 21 -10.08 2.16 5.25
N GLN A 22 -9.74 2.61 4.04
CA GLN A 22 -8.39 3.09 3.76
C GLN A 22 -8.06 4.33 4.60
N GLU A 23 -8.93 5.32 4.67
CA GLU A 23 -8.74 6.53 5.48
C GLU A 23 -8.53 6.23 6.96
N THR A 24 -9.31 5.30 7.51
CA THR A 24 -9.23 4.95 8.94
C THR A 24 -8.11 3.98 9.28
N ALA A 25 -7.70 3.13 8.34
CA ALA A 25 -6.64 2.15 8.50
C ALA A 25 -5.35 2.56 7.79
N THR A 26 -5.13 3.86 7.61
CA THR A 26 -3.86 4.43 7.12
C THR A 26 -3.27 5.29 8.22
N ALA A 27 -1.95 5.20 8.39
CA ALA A 27 -1.23 5.99 9.37
C ALA A 27 -1.27 7.47 8.99
N ASP A 28 -1.36 8.34 10.00
CA ASP A 28 -1.24 9.78 9.84
C ASP A 28 0.00 10.26 10.60
N PRO A 29 1.06 10.72 9.92
CA PRO A 29 1.20 10.83 8.47
C PRO A 29 1.54 9.48 7.78
N LEU A 30 1.10 9.33 6.53
CA LEU A 30 1.45 8.20 5.67
C LEU A 30 2.83 8.42 5.05
N LEU A 31 3.76 7.50 5.25
CA LEU A 31 5.02 7.52 4.52
C LEU A 31 4.78 7.10 3.06
N THR A 32 5.15 7.95 2.12
CA THR A 32 5.14 7.63 0.69
C THR A 32 6.56 7.68 0.17
N SER A 33 7.00 6.61 -0.48
CA SER A 33 8.28 6.55 -1.19
C SER A 33 8.04 6.47 -2.69
N GLN A 34 8.81 7.19 -3.49
CA GLN A 34 8.78 7.09 -4.95
C GLN A 34 10.21 7.01 -5.48
N VAL A 35 10.41 6.20 -6.53
CA VAL A 35 11.69 6.20 -7.26
C VAL A 35 11.77 7.48 -8.09
N ASN A 36 12.81 8.28 -7.88
CA ASN A 36 13.12 9.42 -8.73
C ASN A 36 14.15 9.00 -9.78
N PRO A 37 13.72 8.71 -11.03
CA PRO A 37 14.63 8.29 -12.10
C PRO A 37 15.57 9.40 -12.58
N ASP A 38 15.23 10.67 -12.32
CA ASP A 38 16.01 11.84 -12.76
C ASP A 38 17.13 12.21 -11.77
N ALA A 39 17.22 11.55 -10.61
CA ALA A 39 18.29 11.78 -9.65
C ALA A 39 19.63 11.23 -10.18
N GLN A 40 20.67 12.07 -10.14
CA GLN A 40 22.04 11.71 -10.52
C GLN A 40 22.93 11.58 -9.27
N PRO A 41 23.87 10.62 -9.23
CA PRO A 41 24.29 9.71 -10.30
C PRO A 41 23.46 8.43 -10.45
N GLU A 42 22.65 8.06 -9.47
CA GLU A 42 21.76 6.88 -9.48
C GLU A 42 20.35 7.26 -9.00
N PRO A 43 19.29 6.59 -9.48
CA PRO A 43 17.92 6.84 -9.04
C PRO A 43 17.79 6.64 -7.53
N VAL A 44 17.26 7.64 -6.84
CA VAL A 44 17.08 7.61 -5.40
C VAL A 44 15.62 7.35 -5.04
N VAL A 45 15.39 6.65 -3.94
CA VAL A 45 14.05 6.48 -3.37
C VAL A 45 13.75 7.68 -2.48
N GLU A 46 12.97 8.63 -2.97
CA GLU A 46 12.53 9.77 -2.18
C GLU A 46 11.37 9.36 -1.28
N THR A 47 11.57 9.46 0.05
CA THR A 47 10.54 9.17 1.04
C THR A 47 10.02 10.47 1.66
N ARG A 48 8.71 10.69 1.56
CA ARG A 48 8.01 11.85 2.13
C ARG A 48 6.93 11.39 3.10
N SER A 49 6.71 12.17 4.16
CA SER A 49 5.57 11.99 5.06
C SER A 49 4.41 12.83 4.55
N VAL A 50 3.29 12.19 4.20
CA VAL A 50 2.10 12.85 3.67
C VAL A 50 0.99 12.76 4.72
N PRO A 51 0.49 13.87 5.27
CA PRO A 51 -0.64 13.82 6.19
C PRO A 51 -1.88 13.27 5.49
N LEU A 52 -2.74 12.53 6.19
CA LEU A 52 -3.96 11.92 5.61
C LEU A 52 -4.82 12.92 4.82
N ALA A 53 -4.84 14.18 5.26
CA ALA A 53 -5.57 15.27 4.60
C ALA A 53 -5.05 15.61 3.19
N GLU A 54 -3.79 15.32 2.89
CA GLU A 54 -3.14 15.54 1.59
C GLU A 54 -3.01 14.23 0.77
N VAL A 55 -3.33 13.09 1.38
CA VAL A 55 -3.30 11.80 0.71
C VAL A 55 -4.38 11.75 -0.37
N THR A 56 -3.99 11.38 -1.58
CA THR A 56 -4.93 11.15 -2.68
C THR A 56 -5.55 9.77 -2.56
N TRP A 57 -6.88 9.72 -2.45
CA TRP A 57 -7.66 8.49 -2.34
C TRP A 57 -8.22 8.03 -3.70
N PRO A 58 -8.39 6.72 -3.91
CA PRO A 58 -7.95 5.63 -3.02
C PRO A 58 -6.42 5.50 -3.01
N VAL A 59 -5.82 5.25 -1.83
CA VAL A 59 -4.37 5.00 -1.74
C VAL A 59 -3.98 3.71 -2.41
N MET A 60 -4.87 2.71 -2.36
CA MET A 60 -4.70 1.40 -2.95
C MET A 60 -5.91 1.09 -3.84
N PRO A 61 -5.69 0.64 -5.09
CA PRO A 61 -6.79 0.25 -5.97
C PRO A 61 -7.48 -1.03 -5.47
N ASP A 62 -8.71 -1.25 -5.93
CA ASP A 62 -9.42 -2.51 -5.66
C ASP A 62 -8.63 -3.70 -6.21
N LEU A 63 -8.16 -4.56 -5.30
CA LEU A 63 -7.29 -5.68 -5.66
C LEU A 63 -8.04 -6.78 -6.40
N ARG A 64 -9.37 -6.91 -6.22
CA ARG A 64 -10.17 -7.84 -7.03
C ARG A 64 -10.25 -7.33 -8.47
N GLN A 65 -10.48 -6.04 -8.65
CA GLN A 65 -10.48 -5.44 -10.00
C GLN A 65 -9.09 -5.48 -10.62
N ALA A 66 -8.03 -5.17 -9.86
CA ALA A 66 -6.65 -5.27 -10.30
C ALA A 66 -6.33 -6.67 -10.83
N ARG A 67 -6.66 -7.72 -10.06
CA ARG A 67 -6.47 -9.12 -10.49
C ARG A 67 -7.27 -9.48 -11.74
N ARG A 68 -8.51 -9.00 -11.86
CA ARG A 68 -9.33 -9.19 -13.07
C ARG A 68 -8.75 -8.46 -14.29
N ALA A 69 -8.09 -7.33 -14.07
CA ALA A 69 -7.37 -6.59 -15.10
C ALA A 69 -5.99 -7.19 -15.42
N GLY A 70 -5.65 -8.35 -14.86
CA GLY A 70 -4.39 -9.05 -15.10
C GLY A 70 -3.24 -8.61 -14.18
N ARG A 71 -3.47 -7.72 -13.21
CA ARG A 71 -2.42 -7.35 -12.24
C ARG A 71 -2.15 -8.48 -11.26
N GLU A 72 -0.89 -8.67 -10.94
CA GLU A 72 -0.46 -9.66 -9.96
C GLU A 72 -0.36 -9.00 -8.58
N VAL A 73 -0.99 -9.63 -7.59
CA VAL A 73 -1.01 -9.16 -6.21
C VAL A 73 -0.38 -10.23 -5.33
N GLN A 74 0.77 -9.89 -4.76
CA GLN A 74 1.53 -10.75 -3.87
C GLN A 74 1.49 -10.17 -2.45
N ILE A 75 1.41 -11.05 -1.45
CA ILE A 75 1.37 -10.67 -0.05
C ILE A 75 2.49 -11.42 0.65
N HIS A 76 3.37 -10.68 1.31
CA HIS A 76 4.53 -11.19 2.04
C HIS A 76 4.64 -10.50 3.42
N GLY A 77 5.47 -11.00 4.32
CA GLY A 77 5.75 -10.36 5.62
C GLY A 77 5.66 -11.33 6.80
N GLU A 78 5.81 -10.79 8.01
CA GLU A 78 5.86 -11.51 9.29
C GLU A 78 4.58 -11.30 10.12
N GLU A 79 4.48 -11.89 11.32
CA GLU A 79 3.22 -11.90 12.10
C GLU A 79 2.58 -10.51 12.30
N ASP A 80 3.40 -9.47 12.53
CA ASP A 80 2.93 -8.10 12.77
C ASP A 80 3.17 -7.14 11.60
N THR A 81 3.79 -7.61 10.51
CA THR A 81 4.12 -6.79 9.34
C THR A 81 3.70 -7.47 8.05
N ARG A 82 2.99 -6.75 7.18
CA ARG A 82 2.53 -7.30 5.90
C ARG A 82 2.86 -6.32 4.79
N VAL A 83 3.42 -6.83 3.71
CA VAL A 83 3.74 -6.08 2.51
C VAL A 83 2.91 -6.64 1.39
N VAL A 84 2.09 -5.79 0.80
CA VAL A 84 1.29 -6.11 -0.38
C VAL A 84 1.98 -5.50 -1.58
N THR A 85 2.41 -6.34 -2.51
CA THR A 85 3.00 -5.92 -3.77
C THR A 85 1.97 -6.09 -4.88
N VAL A 86 1.64 -5.00 -5.54
CA VAL A 86 0.80 -4.98 -6.73
C VAL A 86 1.70 -4.66 -7.91
N ARG A 87 1.82 -5.59 -8.85
CA ARG A 87 2.57 -5.37 -10.09
C ARG A 87 1.68 -5.54 -11.30
N THR A 88 1.94 -4.77 -12.34
CA THR A 88 1.29 -4.98 -13.63
C THR A 88 2.25 -5.82 -14.49
N PRO A 89 1.86 -7.02 -14.94
CA PRO A 89 2.70 -7.81 -15.84
C PRO A 89 2.99 -7.01 -17.12
N ASP A 90 4.12 -7.29 -17.75
CA ASP A 90 4.59 -6.61 -18.97
C ASP A 90 4.96 -5.12 -18.79
N THR A 91 5.01 -4.63 -17.55
CA THR A 91 5.46 -3.26 -17.23
C THR A 91 6.41 -3.26 -16.03
N SER A 92 7.18 -2.18 -15.87
CA SER A 92 7.96 -1.92 -14.66
C SER A 92 7.12 -1.31 -13.53
N ASP A 93 5.78 -1.28 -13.66
CA ASP A 93 4.90 -0.71 -12.65
C ASP A 93 4.73 -1.65 -11.46
N GLN A 94 5.33 -1.27 -10.34
CA GLN A 94 5.22 -1.97 -9.07
C GLN A 94 4.88 -1.01 -7.94
N GLN A 95 3.84 -1.35 -7.17
CA GLN A 95 3.46 -0.64 -5.98
C GLN A 95 3.54 -1.57 -4.78
N ARG A 96 4.15 -1.11 -3.69
CA ARG A 96 4.27 -1.87 -2.44
C ARG A 96 3.63 -1.12 -1.30
N TYR A 97 2.84 -1.83 -0.51
CA TYR A 97 2.06 -1.27 0.57
C TYR A 97 2.43 -2.00 1.86
N HIS A 98 3.03 -1.29 2.80
CA HIS A 98 3.49 -1.82 4.07
C HIS A 98 2.46 -1.55 5.14
N PHE A 99 1.98 -2.63 5.72
CA PHE A 99 1.02 -2.65 6.81
C PHE A 99 1.70 -3.13 8.08
N GLN A 100 1.33 -2.52 9.18
CA GLN A 100 1.77 -2.92 10.51
C GLN A 100 0.56 -3.17 11.40
N ARG A 101 0.64 -4.18 12.27
CA ARG A 101 -0.44 -4.57 13.17
C ARG A 101 -0.28 -3.90 14.54
N GLN A 102 -0.93 -2.77 14.78
CA GLN A 102 -0.86 -2.07 16.08
C GLN A 102 -2.11 -1.22 16.39
N PRO A 103 -3.09 -1.70 17.17
CA PRO A 103 -3.44 -3.10 17.43
C PRO A 103 -4.04 -3.79 16.19
N CYS A 104 -4.45 -3.00 15.19
CA CYS A 104 -5.02 -3.46 13.92
C CYS A 104 -4.10 -3.14 12.75
N TRP A 105 -4.33 -3.81 11.62
CA TRP A 105 -3.58 -3.57 10.40
C TRP A 105 -3.77 -2.12 9.94
N THR A 106 -2.65 -1.42 9.80
CA THR A 106 -2.61 -0.01 9.41
C THR A 106 -1.56 0.17 8.32
N LEU A 107 -1.89 0.85 7.22
CA LEU A 107 -0.96 1.20 6.17
C LEU A 107 0.00 2.27 6.71
N VAL A 108 1.25 1.91 6.95
CA VAL A 108 2.27 2.82 7.49
C VAL A 108 3.14 3.41 6.38
N LYS A 109 3.31 2.69 5.27
CA LYS A 109 4.14 3.13 4.15
C LYS A 109 3.60 2.64 2.81
N ARG A 110 3.59 3.52 1.81
CA ARG A 110 3.38 3.19 0.40
C ARG A 110 4.66 3.45 -0.38
N GLU A 111 5.07 2.52 -1.22
CA GLU A 111 6.19 2.68 -2.15
C GLU A 111 5.67 2.54 -3.57
N ASP A 112 5.93 3.55 -4.39
CA ASP A 112 5.66 3.57 -5.81
C ASP A 112 6.99 3.37 -6.55
N GLN A 113 7.17 2.18 -7.11
CA GLN A 113 8.38 1.76 -7.83
C GLN A 113 8.12 1.63 -9.34
N SER A 114 7.23 2.48 -9.86
CA SER A 114 7.05 2.65 -11.30
C SER A 114 8.22 3.44 -11.87
N ILE A 115 8.78 2.96 -12.99
CA ILE A 115 9.89 3.56 -13.74
C ILE A 115 9.49 3.65 -15.20
#